data_AF-R6CF19-F1
#
_entry.id   AF-R6CF19-F1
#
_cell.length_a   1.000
_cell.length_b   1.000
_cell.length_c   1.000
_cell.angle_alpha   90.00
_cell.angle_beta   90.00
_cell.angle_gamma   90.00
#
_symmetry.space_group_name_H-M   'P 1'
#
loop_
_entity.id
_entity.type
_entity.pdbx_description
1 polymer ?
#
loop_
_entity_poly.entity_id
_entity_poly.type
_entity_poly.pdbx_seq_one_letter_code
_entity_poly.pdbx_strand_id
1 'polypeptide(L)'
;MKDLDRAMKYFIGFALGSAVALPLLGEVYANISKGIALFLVAAWAVWAGVKFSSLSLKSAMLGVTSYVFSSVILSFIGYLAIHPAVRRWIEGHSVYFELSLSEWARYWGSAFLLLLISYVVYFARFGLSKAAGKLRSDSEKTASAIENAFEDDDK
;
A
#
# COMPACT_ATOMS: atom_id res chain seq x y z
N MET A 1 -13.97 17.43 -4.04
CA MET A 1 -13.74 17.80 -2.62
C MET A 1 -13.81 16.59 -1.70
N LYS A 2 -14.92 15.82 -1.65
CA LYS A 2 -15.04 14.61 -0.80
C LYS A 2 -13.91 13.57 -0.97
N ASP A 3 -13.45 13.34 -2.20
CA ASP A 3 -12.34 12.40 -2.49
C ASP A 3 -10.98 12.91 -2.00
N LEU A 4 -10.75 14.22 -2.06
CA LEU A 4 -9.51 14.83 -1.61
C LEU A 4 -9.40 14.76 -0.08
N ASP A 5 -10.49 15.05 0.63
CA ASP A 5 -10.53 14.93 2.10
C ASP A 5 -10.28 13.47 2.53
N ARG A 6 -10.85 12.51 1.78
CA ARG A 6 -10.63 11.08 2.05
C ARG A 6 -9.19 10.67 1.74
N ALA A 7 -8.61 11.16 0.65
CA ALA A 7 -7.20 10.95 0.32
C ALA A 7 -6.29 11.47 1.44
N MET A 8 -6.57 12.67 1.97
CA MET A 8 -5.80 13.25 3.08
C MET A 8 -5.93 12.41 4.36
N LYS A 9 -7.13 11.93 4.70
CA LYS A 9 -7.32 11.06 5.87
C LYS A 9 -6.54 9.74 5.74
N TYR A 10 -6.59 9.12 4.57
CA TYR A 10 -5.81 7.90 4.30
C TYR A 10 -4.32 8.19 4.36
N PHE A 11 -3.86 9.25 3.71
CA PHE A 11 -2.48 9.70 3.76
C PHE A 11 -1.99 9.84 5.21
N ILE A 12 -2.68 10.62 6.05
CA ILE A 12 -2.28 10.86 7.44
C ILE A 12 -2.23 9.54 8.22
N GLY A 13 -3.29 8.73 8.11
CA GLY A 13 -3.38 7.46 8.82
C GLY A 13 -2.27 6.48 8.44
N PHE A 14 -2.01 6.32 7.14
CA PHE A 14 -0.97 5.41 6.65
C PHE A 14 0.44 5.95 6.87
N ALA A 15 0.66 7.27 6.80
CA ALA A 15 1.97 7.87 7.06
C ALA A 15 2.35 7.78 8.55
N LEU A 16 1.42 8.10 9.45
CA LEU A 16 1.61 7.92 10.90
C LEU A 16 1.72 6.43 11.27
N GLY A 17 0.91 5.58 10.66
CA GLY A 17 1.02 4.13 10.85
C GLY A 17 2.39 3.60 10.41
N SER A 18 2.91 4.07 9.28
CA SER A 18 4.25 3.71 8.81
C SER A 18 5.35 4.20 9.74
N ALA A 19 5.16 5.37 10.34
CA ALA A 19 6.09 5.92 11.33
C ALA A 19 6.37 4.96 12.49
N VAL A 20 5.42 4.08 12.80
CA VAL A 20 5.55 3.06 13.84
C VAL A 20 5.86 1.69 13.24
N ALA A 21 5.13 1.30 12.19
CA ALA A 21 5.24 -0.01 11.58
C ALA A 21 6.62 -0.23 10.94
N LEU A 22 7.15 0.72 10.17
CA LEU A 22 8.41 0.51 9.46
C LEU A 22 9.61 0.42 10.41
N PRO A 23 9.73 1.21 11.48
CA PRO A 23 10.80 0.98 12.46
C PRO A 23 10.68 -0.38 13.15
N LEU A 24 9.47 -0.76 13.60
CA LEU A 24 9.25 -2.06 14.22
C LEU A 24 9.59 -3.22 13.28
N LEU A 25 9.18 -3.13 12.01
CA LEU A 25 9.53 -4.13 11.00
C LEU A 25 11.02 -4.13 10.68
N GLY A 26 11.73 -3.00 10.87
CA GLY A 26 13.18 -2.94 10.81
C GLY A 26 13.84 -3.73 11.94
N GLU A 27 13.29 -3.65 13.14
CA GLU A 27 13.74 -4.48 14.28
C GLU A 27 13.46 -5.97 14.06
N VAL A 28 12.33 -6.32 13.43
CA VAL A 28 12.01 -7.69 12.99
C VAL A 28 12.98 -8.16 11.89
N TYR A 29 13.33 -7.26 10.97
CA TYR A 29 14.31 -7.54 9.92
C TYR A 29 15.69 -7.85 10.51
N ALA A 30 16.08 -7.12 11.56
CA ALA A 30 17.33 -7.30 12.28
C ALA A 30 17.36 -8.60 13.10
N ASN A 31 16.30 -8.85 13.89
CA ASN A 31 16.36 -9.83 14.98
C ASN A 31 15.57 -11.12 14.74
N ILE A 32 14.69 -11.18 13.74
CA ILE A 32 13.79 -12.33 13.52
C ILE A 32 13.96 -12.90 12.11
N SER A 33 13.54 -12.16 11.08
CA SER A 33 13.58 -12.65 9.71
C SER A 33 13.43 -11.52 8.70
N LYS A 34 14.43 -11.41 7.82
CA LYS A 34 14.45 -10.47 6.70
C LYS A 34 13.23 -10.65 5.79
N GLY A 35 12.86 -11.90 5.50
CA GLY A 35 11.75 -12.23 4.62
C GLY A 35 10.39 -11.84 5.20
N ILE A 36 10.14 -12.16 6.47
CA ILE A 36 8.86 -11.84 7.15
C ILE A 36 8.70 -10.32 7.26
N ALA A 37 9.75 -9.60 7.64
CA ALA A 37 9.71 -8.14 7.74
C ALA A 37 9.32 -7.50 6.39
N LEU A 38 10.01 -7.88 5.30
CA LEU A 38 9.71 -7.33 3.97
C LEU A 38 8.32 -7.73 3.47
N PHE A 39 7.87 -8.96 3.76
CA PHE A 39 6.51 -9.38 3.43
C PHE A 39 5.46 -8.51 4.14
N LEU A 40 5.65 -8.20 5.43
CA LEU A 40 4.74 -7.34 6.18
C LEU A 40 4.75 -5.89 5.66
N VAL A 41 5.91 -5.37 5.24
CA VAL A 41 5.97 -4.06 4.56
C VAL A 41 5.20 -4.10 3.23
N ALA A 42 5.35 -5.16 2.45
CA ALA A 42 4.60 -5.33 1.22
C ALA A 42 3.09 -5.41 1.47
N ALA A 43 2.66 -6.16 2.48
CA ALA A 43 1.26 -6.26 2.89
C ALA A 43 0.69 -4.89 3.31
N TRP A 44 1.48 -4.10 4.04
CA TRP A 44 1.13 -2.73 4.41
C TRP A 44 0.94 -1.83 3.18
N ALA A 45 1.87 -1.88 2.22
CA ALA A 45 1.79 -1.13 0.97
C ALA A 45 0.58 -1.56 0.12
N VAL A 46 0.31 -2.86 0.02
CA VAL A 46 -0.87 -3.37 -0.69
C VAL A 46 -2.15 -2.87 -0.02
N TRP A 47 -2.23 -2.90 1.31
CA TRP A 47 -3.41 -2.40 2.02
C TRP A 47 -3.65 -0.90 1.78
N ALA A 48 -2.58 -0.10 1.82
CA ALA A 48 -2.64 1.31 1.45
C ALA A 48 -3.11 1.51 0.00
N GLY A 49 -2.48 0.81 -0.95
CA GLY A 49 -2.84 0.85 -2.37
C GLY A 49 -4.31 0.49 -2.63
N VAL A 50 -4.83 -0.54 -1.96
CA VAL A 50 -6.25 -0.91 -2.05
C VAL A 50 -7.15 0.21 -1.53
N LYS A 51 -6.83 0.86 -0.41
CA LYS A 51 -7.63 1.99 0.09
C LYS A 51 -7.62 3.18 -0.87
N PHE A 52 -6.46 3.56 -1.41
CA PHE A 52 -6.34 4.65 -2.36
C PHE A 52 -6.99 4.35 -3.73
N SER A 53 -7.05 3.08 -4.13
CA SER A 53 -7.68 2.65 -5.39
C SER A 53 -9.19 2.90 -5.48
N SER A 54 -9.84 3.21 -4.35
CA SER A 54 -11.25 3.61 -4.31
C SER A 54 -11.49 5.09 -4.67
N LEU A 55 -10.43 5.87 -4.91
CA LEU A 55 -10.50 7.32 -5.14
C LEU A 55 -10.26 7.66 -6.61
N SER A 56 -10.73 8.84 -7.01
CA SER A 56 -10.38 9.44 -8.31
C SER A 56 -8.86 9.58 -8.47
N LEU A 57 -8.38 9.44 -9.73
CA LEU A 57 -6.96 9.39 -10.07
C LEU A 57 -6.14 10.54 -9.46
N LYS A 58 -6.60 11.80 -9.61
CA LYS A 58 -5.89 12.96 -9.08
C LYS A 58 -5.72 12.89 -7.56
N SER A 59 -6.80 12.56 -6.84
CA SER A 59 -6.78 12.44 -5.37
C SER A 59 -5.98 11.24 -4.89
N ALA A 60 -6.07 10.10 -5.59
CA ALA A 60 -5.30 8.90 -5.28
C ALA A 60 -3.80 9.13 -5.49
N MET A 61 -3.39 9.70 -6.62
CA MET A 61 -1.98 9.96 -6.90
C MET A 61 -1.38 10.95 -5.89
N LEU A 62 -2.12 12.02 -5.56
CA LEU A 62 -1.68 12.94 -4.52
C LEU A 62 -1.53 12.22 -3.17
N GLY A 63 -2.55 11.46 -2.76
CA GLY A 63 -2.56 10.75 -1.48
C GLY A 63 -1.46 9.70 -1.34
N VAL A 64 -1.28 8.85 -2.36
CA VAL A 64 -0.22 7.82 -2.39
C VAL A 64 1.16 8.48 -2.39
N THR A 65 1.36 9.54 -3.18
CA THR A 65 2.65 10.25 -3.22
C THR A 65 2.98 10.84 -1.86
N SER A 66 2.07 11.61 -1.26
CA SER A 66 2.26 12.17 0.07
C SER A 66 2.52 11.06 1.10
N TYR A 67 1.78 9.95 1.03
CA TYR A 67 1.97 8.80 1.91
C TYR A 67 3.37 8.21 1.81
N VAL A 68 3.84 7.88 0.61
CA VAL A 68 5.14 7.22 0.42
C VAL A 68 6.27 8.11 0.96
N PHE A 69 6.27 9.40 0.60
CA PHE A 69 7.32 10.32 1.02
C PHE A 69 7.28 10.61 2.52
N SER A 70 6.11 10.92 3.08
CA SER A 70 5.99 11.18 4.52
C SER A 70 6.24 9.94 5.36
N SER A 71 5.94 8.74 4.85
CA SER A 71 6.23 7.49 5.57
C SER A 71 7.72 7.33 5.81
N VAL A 72 8.58 7.63 4.83
CA VAL A 72 10.03 7.53 5.02
C VAL A 72 10.51 8.50 6.10
N ILE A 73 10.11 9.77 6.00
CA ILE A 73 10.55 10.83 6.92
C ILE A 73 10.05 10.56 8.34
N LEU A 74 8.75 10.27 8.49
CA LEU A 74 8.15 10.01 9.80
C LEU A 74 8.68 8.73 10.43
N SER A 75 9.00 7.71 9.62
CA SER A 75 9.60 6.47 10.14
C SER A 75 11.01 6.67 10.65
N PHE A 76 11.77 7.58 10.04
CA PHE A 76 13.08 7.94 10.59
C PHE A 76 12.94 8.58 11.98
N ILE A 77 11.97 9.47 12.16
CA ILE A 77 11.66 10.07 13.47
C ILE A 77 11.15 9.00 14.46
N GLY A 78 10.22 8.15 14.01
CA GLY A 78 9.66 7.07 14.82
C GLY A 78 10.70 6.06 15.27
N TYR A 79 11.70 5.77 14.43
CA TYR A 79 12.82 4.91 14.77
C TYR A 79 13.58 5.40 16.01
N LEU A 80 13.80 6.72 16.15
CA LEU A 80 14.48 7.28 17.32
C LEU A 80 13.75 6.99 18.63
N ALA A 81 12.42 6.89 18.60
CA ALA A 81 11.61 6.55 19.77
C ALA A 81 11.48 5.03 19.97
N ILE A 82 11.34 4.27 18.88
CA ILE A 82 11.04 2.83 18.91
C ILE A 82 12.28 2.00 19.18
N HIS A 83 13.40 2.32 18.54
CA HIS A 83 14.65 1.57 18.66
C HIS A 83 15.11 1.38 20.12
N PRO A 84 15.22 2.42 20.98
CA PRO A 84 15.68 2.22 22.35
C PRO A 84 14.71 1.37 23.18
N ALA A 85 13.41 1.48 22.92
CA ALA A 85 12.39 0.69 23.62
C ALA A 85 12.45 -0.79 23.23
N VAL A 86 12.55 -1.07 21.93
CA VAL A 86 12.64 -2.45 21.40
C VAL A 86 13.96 -3.09 21.82
N ARG A 87 15.08 -2.37 21.70
CA ARG A 87 16.39 -2.84 22.15
C ARG A 87 16.36 -3.25 23.61
N ARG A 88 15.90 -2.36 24.50
CA ARG A 88 15.80 -2.64 25.95
C ARG A 88 14.91 -3.86 26.23
N TRP A 89 13.82 -4.02 25.49
CA TRP A 89 12.94 -5.17 25.64
C TRP A 89 13.60 -6.46 25.17
N ILE A 90 14.26 -6.46 24.00
CA ILE A 90 14.95 -7.63 23.47
C ILE A 90 16.11 -8.01 24.38
N GLU A 91 16.98 -7.07 24.79
CA GLU A 91 18.09 -7.35 25.70
C GLU A 91 17.64 -7.92 27.05
N GLY A 92 16.40 -7.60 27.49
CA GLY A 92 15.80 -8.19 28.68
C GLY A 92 15.31 -9.64 28.53
N HIS A 93 15.16 -10.14 27.30
CA HIS A 93 14.61 -11.47 27.01
C HIS A 93 15.49 -12.34 26.09
N SER A 94 16.46 -11.76 25.38
CA SER A 94 17.27 -12.38 24.33
C SER A 94 18.50 -11.52 23.97
N VAL A 95 19.32 -12.00 23.02
CA VAL A 95 20.43 -11.25 22.42
C VAL A 95 19.91 -10.31 21.34
N TYR A 96 20.33 -9.04 21.39
CA TYR A 96 20.02 -8.05 20.37
C TYR A 96 21.07 -8.06 19.25
N PHE A 97 20.60 -8.14 18.00
CA PHE A 97 21.44 -8.08 16.81
C PHE A 97 21.38 -6.68 16.19
N GLU A 98 22.51 -5.96 16.25
CA GLU A 98 22.65 -4.68 15.57
C GLU A 98 22.93 -4.89 14.08
N LEU A 99 22.11 -4.26 13.22
CA LEU A 99 22.40 -4.18 11.80
C LEU A 99 23.50 -3.15 11.52
N SER A 100 24.39 -3.49 10.59
CA SER A 100 25.32 -2.50 10.06
C SER A 100 24.57 -1.39 9.33
N LEU A 101 25.19 -0.21 9.19
CA LEU A 101 24.62 0.91 8.42
C LEU A 101 24.22 0.49 7.00
N SER A 102 25.00 -0.39 6.38
CA SER A 102 24.74 -0.91 5.04
C SER A 102 23.45 -1.75 4.98
N GLU A 103 23.15 -2.51 6.02
CA GLU A 103 21.95 -3.34 6.08
C GLU A 103 20.71 -2.51 6.45
N TRP A 104 20.86 -1.50 7.32
CA TRP A 104 19.82 -0.51 7.54
C TRP A 104 19.45 0.22 6.25
N ALA A 105 20.45 0.63 5.47
CA ALA A 105 20.22 1.25 4.17
C ALA A 105 19.48 0.30 3.20
N ARG A 106 19.86 -0.99 3.17
CA ARG A 106 19.15 -2.00 2.38
C ARG A 106 17.71 -2.19 2.83
N TYR A 107 17.46 -2.22 4.14
CA TYR A 107 16.11 -2.33 4.69
C TYR A 107 15.26 -1.15 4.27
N TRP A 108 15.71 0.09 4.54
CA TRP A 108 14.96 1.29 4.20
C TRP A 108 14.76 1.46 2.69
N GLY A 109 15.78 1.14 1.88
CA GLY A 109 15.67 1.11 0.42
C GLY A 109 14.64 0.09 -0.06
N SER A 110 14.65 -1.12 0.50
CA SER A 110 13.66 -2.16 0.17
C SER A 110 12.26 -1.75 0.61
N ALA A 111 12.12 -1.20 1.82
CA ALA A 111 10.85 -0.73 2.33
C ALA A 111 10.26 0.36 1.44
N PHE A 112 11.07 1.36 1.06
CA PHE A 112 10.64 2.40 0.12
C PHE A 112 10.17 1.83 -1.22
N LEU A 113 10.93 0.91 -1.83
CA LEU A 113 10.54 0.25 -3.07
C LEU A 113 9.23 -0.53 -2.92
N LEU A 114 9.04 -1.21 -1.79
CA LEU A 114 7.79 -1.92 -1.50
C LEU A 114 6.61 -0.96 -1.30
N LEU A 115 6.80 0.21 -0.70
CA LEU A 115 5.74 1.21 -0.60
C LEU A 115 5.25 1.67 -1.98
N LEU A 116 6.11 1.70 -2.99
CA LEU A 116 5.74 2.03 -4.37
C LEU A 116 4.79 1.00 -5.00
N ILE A 117 4.69 -0.22 -4.46
CA ILE A 117 3.69 -1.21 -4.88
C ILE A 117 2.26 -0.67 -4.71
N SER A 118 2.04 0.30 -3.82
CA SER A 118 0.76 0.99 -3.67
C SER A 118 0.27 1.60 -4.99
N TYR A 119 1.19 2.12 -5.84
CA TYR A 119 0.85 2.60 -7.18
C TYR A 119 0.46 1.46 -8.12
N VAL A 120 1.21 0.36 -8.09
CA VAL A 120 0.94 -0.82 -8.92
C VAL A 120 -0.46 -1.37 -8.60
N VAL A 121 -0.79 -1.48 -7.31
CA VAL A 121 -2.11 -1.94 -6.84
C VAL A 121 -3.21 -0.99 -7.31
N TYR A 122 -2.97 0.33 -7.25
CA TYR A 122 -3.91 1.31 -7.78
C TYR A 122 -4.20 1.07 -9.27
N PHE A 123 -3.16 1.01 -10.10
CA PHE A 123 -3.32 0.84 -11.55
C PHE A 123 -3.88 -0.53 -11.94
N ALA A 124 -3.50 -1.59 -11.23
CA ALA A 124 -4.05 -2.92 -11.43
C ALA A 124 -5.57 -2.92 -11.20
N ARG A 125 -6.04 -2.35 -10.08
CA ARG A 125 -7.48 -2.28 -9.80
C ARG A 125 -8.22 -1.37 -10.77
N PHE A 126 -7.60 -0.26 -11.18
CA PHE A 126 -8.16 0.62 -12.20
C PHE A 126 -8.33 -0.09 -13.55
N GLY A 127 -7.31 -0.84 -13.99
CA GLY A 127 -7.37 -1.65 -15.19
C GLY A 127 -8.43 -2.74 -15.13
N LEU A 128 -8.49 -3.48 -14.02
CA LEU A 128 -9.50 -4.52 -13.79
C LEU A 128 -10.92 -3.95 -13.80
N SER A 129 -11.14 -2.80 -13.15
CA SER A 129 -12.46 -2.14 -13.14
C SER A 129 -12.89 -1.71 -14.54
N LYS A 130 -11.96 -1.21 -15.36
CA LYS A 130 -12.25 -0.85 -16.76
C LYS A 130 -12.54 -2.07 -17.63
N ALA A 131 -11.78 -3.14 -17.48
CA ALA A 131 -12.00 -4.39 -18.20
C ALA A 131 -13.37 -4.99 -17.86
N ALA A 132 -13.72 -5.04 -16.57
CA ALA A 132 -15.03 -5.50 -16.12
C ALA A 132 -16.17 -4.64 -16.65
N GLY A 133 -16.00 -3.30 -16.66
CA GLY A 133 -16.99 -2.39 -17.23
C GLY A 133 -17.21 -2.61 -18.73
N LYS A 134 -16.14 -2.87 -19.48
CA LYS A 134 -16.22 -3.16 -20.91
C LYS A 134 -16.91 -4.50 -21.19
N LEU A 135 -16.55 -5.55 -20.45
CA LEU A 135 -17.21 -6.85 -20.55
C LEU A 135 -18.72 -6.75 -20.28
N ARG A 136 -19.09 -5.96 -19.26
CA ARG A 136 -20.50 -5.71 -18.95
C ARG A 136 -21.21 -4.96 -20.09
N SER A 137 -20.62 -3.89 -20.61
CA SER A 137 -21.23 -3.15 -21.73
C SER A 137 -21.35 -3.99 -23.00
N ASP A 138 -20.38 -4.87 -23.25
CA ASP A 138 -20.41 -5.77 -24.40
C ASP A 138 -21.50 -6.83 -24.20
N SER A 139 -21.68 -7.37 -22.99
CA SER A 139 -22.79 -8.29 -22.67
C SER A 139 -24.17 -7.63 -22.78
N GLU A 140 -24.31 -6.37 -22.33
CA GLU A 140 -25.56 -5.61 -22.45
C GLU A 140 -25.91 -5.36 -23.92
N LYS A 141 -24.91 -5.04 -24.76
CA LYS A 141 -25.10 -4.90 -26.22
C LYS A 141 -25.48 -6.22 -26.88
N THR A 142 -24.81 -7.32 -26.54
CA THR A 142 -25.15 -8.65 -27.05
C THR A 142 -26.57 -9.05 -26.65
N ALA A 143 -26.98 -8.81 -25.41
CA ALA A 143 -28.34 -9.07 -24.96
C ALA A 143 -29.37 -8.24 -25.76
N SER A 144 -29.13 -6.94 -25.92
CA SER A 144 -30.03 -6.08 -26.72
C SER A 144 -30.10 -6.46 -28.20
N ALA A 145 -29.00 -6.97 -28.78
CA ALA A 145 -28.98 -7.45 -30.16
C ALA A 145 -29.77 -8.75 -30.34
N ILE A 146 -29.75 -9.63 -29.33
CA ILE A 146 -30.55 -10.85 -29.31
C ILE A 146 -32.04 -10.51 -29.20
N GLU A 147 -32.40 -9.61 -28.28
CA GLU A 147 -33.79 -9.18 -28.08
C GLU A 147 -34.38 -8.53 -29.35
N ASN A 148 -33.64 -7.63 -29.99
CA ASN A 148 -34.05 -7.03 -31.27
C ASN A 148 -34.15 -8.06 -32.41
N ALA A 149 -33.28 -9.08 -32.43
CA ALA A 149 -33.35 -10.13 -33.45
C ALA A 149 -34.56 -11.05 -33.29
N PHE A 150 -35.10 -11.20 -32.07
CA PHE A 150 -36.32 -11.96 -31.82
C PHE A 150 -37.60 -11.12 -32.02
N GLU A 151 -37.55 -9.80 -31.82
CA GLU A 151 -38.71 -8.92 -32.13
C GLU A 151 -38.96 -8.76 -33.64
N ASP A 152 -37.93 -8.90 -34.49
CA ASP A 152 -38.08 -8.82 -35.95
C ASP A 152 -38.62 -10.14 -36.58
N ASP A 153 -38.51 -11.28 -35.90
CA ASP A 153 -39.01 -12.59 -36.37
C ASP A 153 -40.51 -12.83 -36.03
N ASP A 154 -41.11 -11.99 -35.18
CA ASP A 154 -42.52 -12.08 -34.75
C ASP A 154 -43.50 -11.24 -35.63
N LYS A 155 -43.09 -10.78 -36.82
CA LYS A 155 -43.93 -10.08 -37.82
C LYS A 155 -44.02 -10.83 -39.15
#